data_AF-A0A439V616-F1
#
_entry.id   AF-A0A439V616-F1
#
_cell.length_a   1.000
_cell.length_b   1.000
_cell.length_c   1.000
_cell.angle_alpha   90.00
_cell.angle_beta   90.00
_cell.angle_gamma   90.00
#
_symmetry.space_group_name_H-M   'P 1'
#
loop_
_entity.id
_entity.type
_entity.pdbx_description
1 polymer ?
#
loop_
_entity_poly.entity_id
_entity_poly.type
_entity_poly.pdbx_seq_one_letter_code
_entity_poly.pdbx_strand_id
1 'polypeptide(L)'
;MFSVSKSNQGASNSTISSANTTKFIVSILNFLCFVLISAVLSACSSSEDHSQLRTAASAAETASMALDAWLAGAAPQNYTSRTLQSIGRKLSGAETQIQSADSPEVPDRAGLITVISRLAAAIANAEAGLQENNPARVERAQRDVRNAIAALAATYTKSFSPHP
;
A
#
# COMPACT_ATOMS: atom_id res chain seq x y z
N MET A 1 3.94 56.82 -49.26
CA MET A 1 2.51 56.78 -49.59
C MET A 1 1.90 55.61 -48.80
N PHE A 2 0.94 55.90 -47.92
CA PHE A 2 0.33 54.99 -46.95
C PHE A 2 -0.80 54.13 -47.57
N SER A 3 -0.93 52.87 -47.13
CA SER A 3 -2.18 52.10 -46.82
C SER A 3 -1.89 50.58 -46.90
N VAL A 4 -1.94 49.80 -45.82
CA VAL A 4 -3.06 49.25 -45.01
C VAL A 4 -3.60 47.89 -45.51
N SER A 5 -3.41 46.89 -44.62
CA SER A 5 -4.15 45.66 -44.28
C SER A 5 -4.77 44.72 -45.33
N LYS A 6 -4.42 43.43 -45.19
CA LYS A 6 -5.42 42.36 -44.99
C LYS A 6 -4.80 41.13 -44.29
N SER A 7 -5.44 40.68 -43.20
CA SER A 7 -5.18 39.40 -42.54
C SER A 7 -5.61 38.23 -43.44
N ASN A 8 -4.94 37.09 -43.34
CA ASN A 8 -5.64 35.82 -43.42
C ASN A 8 -4.93 34.72 -42.63
N GLN A 9 -5.74 34.03 -41.83
CA GLN A 9 -5.47 32.81 -41.08
C GLN A 9 -5.10 31.65 -42.02
N GLY A 10 -4.43 30.63 -41.49
CA GLY A 10 -4.64 29.27 -41.98
C GLY A 10 -3.49 28.28 -41.79
N ALA A 11 -3.76 27.27 -40.96
CA ALA A 11 -3.16 25.92 -40.93
C ALA A 11 -1.69 25.81 -40.47
N SER A 12 -1.41 25.49 -39.20
CA SER A 12 -1.51 24.15 -38.56
C SER A 12 -0.75 23.04 -39.28
N ASN A 13 0.40 22.64 -38.73
CA ASN A 13 0.85 21.25 -38.76
C ASN A 13 1.80 20.93 -37.59
N SER A 14 1.29 21.08 -36.36
CA SER A 14 1.89 20.46 -35.17
C SER A 14 1.63 18.95 -35.21
N THR A 15 2.35 18.23 -36.04
CA THR A 15 2.43 16.76 -35.93
C THR A 15 3.48 16.43 -34.88
N ILE A 16 3.20 15.40 -34.08
CA ILE A 16 4.07 14.72 -33.11
C ILE A 16 3.87 15.15 -31.65
N SER A 17 2.92 14.50 -30.97
CA SER A 17 3.24 13.56 -29.87
C SER A 17 1.95 12.96 -29.29
N SER A 18 1.26 12.13 -30.09
CA SER A 18 0.00 11.47 -29.72
C SER A 18 0.18 10.21 -28.85
N ALA A 19 1.42 9.82 -28.51
CA ALA A 19 1.69 8.55 -27.82
C ALA A 19 2.00 8.70 -26.31
N ASN A 20 2.30 9.92 -25.84
CA ASN A 20 2.65 10.17 -24.43
C ASN A 20 1.48 10.75 -23.62
N THR A 21 0.51 11.38 -24.29
CA THR A 21 -0.65 12.01 -23.65
C THR A 21 -1.64 10.98 -23.12
N THR A 22 -1.84 9.85 -23.80
CA THR A 22 -2.73 8.78 -23.33
C THR A 22 -2.24 8.11 -22.05
N LYS A 23 -0.93 7.89 -21.90
CA LYS A 23 -0.35 7.34 -20.65
C LYS A 23 -0.46 8.33 -19.48
N PHE A 24 -0.24 9.62 -19.74
CA PHE A 24 -0.41 10.67 -18.75
C PHE A 24 -1.88 10.82 -18.32
N ILE A 25 -2.81 10.79 -19.27
CA ILE A 25 -4.25 10.92 -19.00
C ILE A 25 -4.76 9.72 -18.17
N VAL A 26 -4.34 8.50 -18.48
CA VAL A 26 -4.69 7.30 -17.69
C VAL A 26 -4.10 7.37 -16.28
N SER A 27 -2.86 7.86 -16.14
CA SER A 27 -2.23 8.04 -14.83
C SER A 27 -2.91 9.12 -13.98
N ILE A 28 -3.33 10.23 -14.59
CA ILE A 28 -4.04 11.32 -13.93
C ILE A 28 -5.45 10.88 -13.53
N LEU A 29 -6.14 10.13 -14.39
CA LEU A 29 -7.48 9.61 -14.11
C LEU A 29 -7.49 8.57 -12.98
N ASN A 30 -6.47 7.70 -12.93
CA ASN A 30 -6.27 6.75 -11.83
C ASN A 30 -5.94 7.47 -10.50
N PHE A 31 -5.09 8.49 -10.56
CA PHE A 31 -4.76 9.32 -9.40
C PHE A 31 -5.98 10.06 -8.84
N LEU A 32 -6.83 10.62 -9.71
CA LEU A 32 -8.07 11.28 -9.30
C LEU A 32 -9.10 10.32 -8.72
N CYS A 33 -9.22 9.10 -9.26
CA CYS A 33 -10.06 8.05 -8.67
C CYS A 33 -9.60 7.67 -7.25
N PHE A 34 -8.28 7.58 -7.04
CA PHE A 34 -7.70 7.25 -5.73
C PHE A 34 -7.99 8.34 -4.67
N VAL A 35 -7.95 9.60 -5.08
CA VAL A 35 -8.28 10.75 -4.21
C VAL A 35 -9.77 10.79 -3.87
N LEU A 36 -10.65 10.50 -4.83
CA LEU A 36 -12.11 10.49 -4.61
C LEU A 36 -12.56 9.38 -3.65
N ILE A 37 -11.94 8.19 -3.70
CA ILE A 37 -12.22 7.10 -2.75
C ILE A 37 -11.79 7.48 -1.32
N SER A 38 -10.77 8.34 -1.18
CA SER A 38 -10.25 8.76 0.13
C SER A 38 -11.18 9.73 0.87
N ALA A 39 -12.07 10.45 0.15
CA ALA A 39 -12.92 11.49 0.73
C ALA A 39 -14.20 10.97 1.43
N VAL A 40 -14.53 9.68 1.28
CA VAL A 40 -15.79 9.09 1.82
C VAL A 40 -15.63 8.55 3.26
N LEU A 41 -14.42 8.58 3.83
CA LEU A 41 -14.16 8.06 5.19
C LEU A 41 -14.46 9.06 6.32
N SER A 42 -15.06 10.21 5.99
CA SER A 42 -15.64 11.14 6.98
C SER A 42 -16.96 10.56 7.50
N ALA A 43 -16.97 10.14 8.77
CA ALA A 43 -18.11 9.62 9.56
C ALA A 43 -18.43 8.12 9.40
N CYS A 44 -17.55 7.28 9.96
CA CYS A 44 -17.98 6.06 10.64
C CYS A 44 -17.30 6.01 12.00
N SER A 45 -18.01 6.45 13.04
CA SER A 45 -17.65 6.19 14.43
C SER A 45 -17.84 4.71 14.69
N SER A 46 -16.82 3.92 14.35
CA SER A 46 -16.69 2.50 14.65
C SER A 46 -15.39 2.37 15.43
N SER A 47 -15.42 1.72 16.61
CA SER A 47 -14.30 1.66 17.56
C SER A 47 -12.96 1.64 16.84
N GLU A 48 -12.16 2.67 17.10
CA GLU A 48 -10.99 3.04 16.31
C GLU A 48 -10.10 1.83 16.02
N ASP A 49 -9.95 0.94 17.01
CA ASP A 49 -9.17 -0.31 17.03
C ASP A 49 -9.41 -1.27 15.84
N HIS A 50 -10.62 -1.35 15.29
CA HIS A 50 -10.90 -2.21 14.13
C HIS A 50 -10.28 -1.67 12.83
N SER A 51 -10.11 -0.35 12.73
CA SER A 51 -9.64 0.31 11.53
C SER A 51 -8.13 0.13 11.32
N GLN A 52 -7.33 0.11 12.39
CA GLN A 52 -5.87 -0.07 12.28
C GLN A 52 -5.53 -1.52 11.96
N LEU A 53 -6.24 -2.50 12.51
CA LEU A 53 -6.08 -3.91 12.16
C LEU A 53 -6.37 -4.17 10.69
N ARG A 54 -7.45 -3.61 10.16
CA ARG A 54 -7.78 -3.71 8.73
C ARG A 54 -6.71 -3.04 7.86
N THR A 55 -6.24 -1.87 8.28
CA THR A 55 -5.15 -1.15 7.59
C THR A 55 -3.87 -1.97 7.57
N ALA A 56 -3.50 -2.58 8.70
CA ALA A 56 -2.34 -3.44 8.82
C ALA A 56 -2.45 -4.67 7.90
N ALA A 57 -3.61 -5.33 7.88
CA ALA A 57 -3.88 -6.48 7.01
C ALA A 57 -3.75 -6.12 5.51
N SER A 58 -4.41 -5.05 5.07
CA SER A 58 -4.32 -4.59 3.67
C SER A 58 -2.90 -4.18 3.28
N ALA A 59 -2.16 -3.57 4.20
CA ALA A 59 -0.77 -3.22 3.98
C ALA A 59 0.12 -4.48 3.88
N ALA A 60 -0.14 -5.49 4.70
CA ALA A 60 0.52 -6.79 4.64
C ALA A 60 0.32 -7.49 3.30
N GLU A 61 -0.92 -7.53 2.81
CA GLU A 61 -1.25 -8.11 1.49
C GLU A 61 -0.53 -7.36 0.36
N THR A 62 -0.50 -6.03 0.44
CA THR A 62 0.26 -5.20 -0.50
C THR A 62 1.75 -5.56 -0.49
N ALA A 63 2.34 -5.81 0.70
CA ALA A 63 3.72 -6.24 0.80
C ALA A 63 3.93 -7.61 0.13
N SER A 64 3.04 -8.58 0.40
CA SER A 64 3.11 -9.90 -0.24
C SER A 64 3.06 -9.79 -1.76
N MET A 65 2.15 -8.98 -2.31
CA MET A 65 2.04 -8.77 -3.76
C MET A 65 3.26 -8.09 -4.36
N ALA A 66 3.83 -7.09 -3.67
CA ALA A 66 5.04 -6.42 -4.13
C ALA A 66 6.25 -7.38 -4.15
N LEU A 67 6.35 -8.26 -3.16
CA LEU A 67 7.37 -9.30 -3.10
C LEU A 67 7.19 -10.35 -4.21
N ASP A 68 5.95 -10.79 -4.45
CA ASP A 68 5.62 -11.70 -5.57
C ASP A 68 6.03 -11.09 -6.91
N ALA A 69 5.66 -9.84 -7.14
CA ALA A 69 5.99 -9.15 -8.38
C ALA A 69 7.52 -9.00 -8.55
N TRP A 70 8.26 -8.72 -7.48
CA TRP A 70 9.72 -8.64 -7.57
C TRP A 70 10.37 -10.01 -7.85
N LEU A 71 9.93 -11.07 -7.15
CA LEU A 71 10.44 -12.43 -7.37
C LEU A 71 10.15 -12.95 -8.77
N ALA A 72 9.02 -12.55 -9.35
CA ALA A 72 8.68 -12.83 -10.74
C ALA A 72 9.43 -11.94 -11.76
N GLY A 73 10.27 -11.00 -11.32
CA GLY A 73 10.97 -10.05 -12.18
C GLY A 73 10.06 -8.96 -12.79
N ALA A 74 8.82 -8.82 -12.30
CA ALA A 74 7.82 -7.88 -12.78
C ALA A 74 7.87 -6.50 -12.09
N ALA A 75 8.56 -6.39 -10.94
CA ALA A 75 8.71 -5.13 -10.20
C ALA A 75 10.19 -4.73 -10.01
N PRO A 76 10.55 -3.44 -10.23
CA PRO A 76 11.91 -2.95 -9.96
C PRO A 76 12.25 -2.98 -8.47
N GLN A 77 13.49 -3.35 -8.13
CA GLN A 77 13.99 -3.43 -6.74
C GLN A 77 13.75 -2.15 -5.93
N ASN A 78 14.04 -0.96 -6.49
CA ASN A 78 13.88 0.32 -5.78
C ASN A 78 12.41 0.60 -5.44
N TYR A 79 11.50 0.32 -6.39
CA TYR A 79 10.07 0.46 -6.16
C TYR A 79 9.58 -0.49 -5.07
N THR A 80 9.97 -1.76 -5.14
CA THR A 80 9.58 -2.76 -4.14
C THR A 80 10.11 -2.39 -2.76
N SER A 81 11.39 -2.00 -2.64
CA SER A 81 11.98 -1.59 -1.36
C SER A 81 11.25 -0.39 -0.74
N ARG A 82 10.98 0.67 -1.52
CA ARG A 82 10.22 1.83 -1.02
C ARG A 82 8.79 1.46 -0.60
N THR A 83 8.16 0.54 -1.31
CA THR A 83 6.84 0.01 -0.97
C THR A 83 6.87 -0.70 0.37
N LEU A 84 7.83 -1.61 0.57
CA LEU A 84 8.01 -2.32 1.84
C LEU A 84 8.31 -1.37 2.99
N GLN A 85 9.19 -0.39 2.77
CA GLN A 85 9.54 0.61 3.79
C GLN A 85 8.31 1.43 4.21
N SER A 86 7.45 1.82 3.26
CA SER A 86 6.19 2.51 3.53
C SER A 86 5.22 1.64 4.34
N ILE A 87 5.10 0.37 3.98
CA ILE A 87 4.25 -0.59 4.69
C ILE A 87 4.77 -0.85 6.10
N GLY A 88 6.08 -1.03 6.28
CA GLY A 88 6.70 -1.20 7.60
C GLY A 88 6.35 -0.05 8.55
N ARG A 89 6.38 1.21 8.04
CA ARG A 89 5.93 2.38 8.82
C ARG A 89 4.44 2.32 9.18
N LYS A 90 3.58 1.90 8.25
CA LYS A 90 2.13 1.74 8.52
C LYS A 90 1.87 0.69 9.61
N LEU A 91 2.60 -0.42 9.57
CA LEU A 91 2.48 -1.49 10.57
C LEU A 91 2.95 -1.03 11.95
N SER A 92 4.08 -0.35 12.02
CA SER A 92 4.55 0.27 13.27
C SER A 92 3.55 1.29 13.81
N GLY A 93 2.98 2.13 12.94
CA GLY A 93 1.93 3.08 13.34
C GLY A 93 0.65 2.39 13.81
N ALA A 94 0.26 1.26 13.21
CA ALA A 94 -0.88 0.47 13.67
C ALA A 94 -0.60 -0.19 15.03
N GLU A 95 0.60 -0.74 15.22
CA GLU A 95 1.03 -1.31 16.49
C GLU A 95 1.00 -0.28 17.63
N THR A 96 1.56 0.91 17.42
CA THR A 96 1.55 1.99 18.42
C THR A 96 0.14 2.44 18.76
N GLN A 97 -0.76 2.53 17.76
CA GLN A 97 -2.16 2.87 18.00
C GLN A 97 -2.89 1.80 18.80
N ILE A 98 -2.68 0.52 18.49
CA ILE A 98 -3.23 -0.60 19.26
C ILE A 98 -2.62 -0.62 20.68
N GLN A 99 -1.36 -0.24 20.88
CA GLN A 99 -0.77 -0.15 22.22
C GLN A 99 -1.35 1.01 23.03
N SER A 100 -1.61 2.15 22.38
CA SER A 100 -2.08 3.37 23.04
C SER A 100 -3.58 3.42 23.26
N ALA A 101 -4.35 2.58 22.56
CA ALA A 101 -5.79 2.50 22.73
C ALA A 101 -6.13 1.93 24.11
N ASP A 102 -6.61 2.80 24.99
CA ASP A 102 -7.06 2.52 26.36
C ASP A 102 -8.46 1.84 26.38
N SER A 103 -8.75 1.01 25.37
CA SER A 103 -10.03 0.33 25.25
C SER A 103 -9.96 -1.10 25.79
N PRO A 104 -10.78 -1.46 26.79
CA PRO A 104 -10.92 -2.85 27.25
C PRO A 104 -11.59 -3.77 26.22
N GLU A 105 -12.03 -3.24 25.06
CA GLU A 105 -12.84 -3.96 24.08
C GLU A 105 -12.06 -4.80 23.07
N VAL A 106 -10.72 -4.75 23.02
CA VAL A 106 -9.95 -5.60 22.08
C VAL A 106 -9.58 -6.92 22.75
N PRO A 107 -10.24 -8.03 22.40
CA PRO A 107 -9.89 -9.33 22.95
C PRO A 107 -8.55 -9.77 22.35
N ASP A 108 -7.64 -10.28 23.18
CA ASP A 108 -6.31 -10.74 22.76
C ASP A 108 -5.42 -9.64 22.11
N ARG A 109 -5.47 -8.40 22.64
CA ARG A 109 -4.63 -7.25 22.20
C ARG A 109 -3.14 -7.62 22.10
N ALA A 110 -2.62 -8.36 23.10
CA ALA A 110 -1.23 -8.81 23.12
C ALA A 110 -0.90 -9.78 21.96
N GLY A 111 -1.83 -10.68 21.61
CA GLY A 111 -1.71 -11.56 20.45
C GLY A 111 -1.66 -10.77 19.15
N LEU A 112 -2.53 -9.77 18.99
CA LEU A 112 -2.58 -8.92 17.80
C LEU A 112 -1.29 -8.10 17.63
N ILE A 113 -0.80 -7.46 18.69
CA ILE A 113 0.50 -6.75 18.69
C ILE A 113 1.61 -7.71 18.26
N THR A 114 1.68 -8.90 18.87
CA THR A 114 2.70 -9.91 18.54
C THR A 114 2.71 -10.28 17.06
N VAL A 115 1.53 -10.48 16.46
CA VAL A 115 1.44 -10.84 15.04
C VAL A 115 1.83 -9.65 14.15
N ILE A 116 1.42 -8.43 14.47
CA ILE A 116 1.80 -7.22 13.72
C ILE A 116 3.32 -6.99 13.78
N SER A 117 3.94 -7.15 14.94
CA SER A 117 5.41 -7.03 15.07
C SER A 117 6.14 -8.11 14.25
N ARG A 118 5.62 -9.35 14.24
CA ARG A 118 6.18 -10.43 13.39
C ARG A 118 6.08 -10.10 11.91
N LEU A 119 4.96 -9.50 11.48
CA LEU A 119 4.77 -9.06 10.11
C LEU A 119 5.76 -7.94 9.74
N ALA A 120 5.92 -6.94 10.61
CA ALA A 120 6.87 -5.85 10.42
C ALA A 120 8.32 -6.38 10.30
N ALA A 121 8.70 -7.34 11.15
CA ALA A 121 10.01 -8.00 11.09
C ALA A 121 10.22 -8.79 9.79
N ALA A 122 9.21 -9.53 9.32
CA ALA A 122 9.27 -10.25 8.06
C ALA A 122 9.46 -9.29 6.86
N ILE A 123 8.76 -8.15 6.87
CA ILE A 123 8.89 -7.12 5.84
C ILE A 123 10.27 -6.47 5.87
N ALA A 124 10.82 -6.16 7.05
CA ALA A 124 12.18 -5.64 7.19
C ALA A 124 13.24 -6.64 6.68
N ASN A 125 13.05 -7.93 6.96
CA ASN A 125 13.92 -8.98 6.42
C ASN A 125 13.83 -9.09 4.89
N ALA A 126 12.64 -8.91 4.32
CA ALA A 126 12.44 -8.90 2.88
C ALA A 126 13.12 -7.68 2.24
N GLU A 127 12.97 -6.49 2.85
CA GLU A 127 13.65 -5.26 2.41
C GLU A 127 15.17 -5.43 2.42
N ALA A 128 15.75 -5.98 3.48
CA ALA A 128 17.18 -6.24 3.55
C ALA A 128 17.63 -7.26 2.48
N GLY A 129 16.82 -8.30 2.21
CA GLY A 129 17.06 -9.22 1.10
C GLY A 129 16.99 -8.55 -0.27
N LEU A 130 16.08 -7.58 -0.46
CA LEU A 130 16.05 -6.76 -1.68
C LEU A 130 17.32 -5.95 -1.81
N GLN A 131 17.77 -5.25 -0.75
CA GLN A 131 18.97 -4.41 -0.78
C GLN A 131 20.23 -5.21 -1.11
N GLU A 132 20.30 -6.45 -0.63
CA GLU A 132 21.38 -7.40 -0.93
C GLU A 132 21.24 -8.07 -2.30
N ASN A 133 20.15 -7.80 -3.03
CA ASN A 133 19.78 -8.51 -4.26
C ASN A 133 19.86 -10.03 -4.10
N ASN A 134 19.28 -10.55 -3.00
CA ASN A 134 19.33 -11.96 -2.60
C ASN A 134 17.93 -12.59 -2.69
N PRO A 135 17.56 -13.21 -3.83
CA PRO A 135 16.23 -13.78 -4.04
C PRO A 135 15.86 -14.83 -3.00
N ALA A 136 16.79 -15.71 -2.61
CA ALA A 136 16.53 -16.75 -1.62
C ALA A 136 16.16 -16.18 -0.24
N ARG A 137 16.77 -15.05 0.16
CA ARG A 137 16.41 -14.34 1.38
C ARG A 137 15.02 -13.69 1.26
N VAL A 138 14.71 -13.10 0.11
CA VAL A 138 13.41 -12.49 -0.16
C VAL A 138 12.29 -13.53 -0.17
N GLU A 139 12.49 -14.70 -0.80
CA GLU A 139 11.53 -15.81 -0.80
C GLU A 139 11.25 -16.32 0.62
N ARG A 140 12.29 -16.45 1.46
CA ARG A 140 12.12 -16.84 2.85
C ARG A 140 11.25 -15.83 3.59
N ALA A 141 11.61 -14.55 3.48
CA ALA A 141 10.86 -13.48 4.13
C ALA A 141 9.42 -13.38 3.60
N GLN A 142 9.19 -13.66 2.32
CA GLN A 142 7.85 -13.71 1.74
C GLN A 142 6.99 -14.82 2.36
N ARG A 143 7.55 -16.01 2.58
CA ARG A 143 6.85 -17.07 3.32
C ARG A 143 6.50 -16.62 4.73
N ASP A 144 7.42 -15.94 5.41
CA ASP A 144 7.18 -15.40 6.75
C ASP A 144 6.07 -14.34 6.75
N VAL A 145 6.02 -13.46 5.74
CA VAL A 145 4.93 -12.49 5.54
C VAL A 145 3.59 -13.21 5.37
N ARG A 146 3.50 -14.21 4.49
CA ARG A 146 2.26 -14.98 4.27
C ARG A 146 1.80 -15.72 5.52
N ASN A 147 2.74 -16.32 6.25
CA ASN A 147 2.45 -16.99 7.52
C ASN A 147 1.92 -16.00 8.57
N ALA A 148 2.51 -14.81 8.64
CA ALA A 148 2.05 -13.76 9.55
C ALA A 148 0.66 -13.21 9.17
N ILE A 149 0.36 -13.06 7.88
CA ILE A 149 -0.98 -12.69 7.38
C ILE A 149 -2.02 -13.73 7.81
N ALA A 150 -1.72 -15.02 7.61
CA ALA A 150 -2.61 -16.11 8.04
C ALA A 150 -2.82 -16.12 9.56
N ALA A 151 -1.76 -15.90 10.34
CA ALA A 151 -1.84 -15.79 11.80
C ALA A 151 -2.67 -14.56 12.23
N LEU A 152 -2.59 -13.44 11.51
CA LEU A 152 -3.38 -12.24 11.78
C LEU A 152 -4.87 -12.52 11.57
N ALA A 153 -5.22 -13.15 10.45
CA ALA A 153 -6.59 -13.55 10.17
C ALA A 153 -7.15 -14.52 11.23
N ALA A 154 -6.35 -15.50 11.65
CA ALA A 154 -6.74 -16.44 12.70
C ALA A 154 -6.95 -15.74 14.06
N THR A 155 -6.01 -14.86 14.45
CA THR A 155 -6.09 -14.11 15.71
C THR A 155 -7.30 -13.18 15.72
N TYR A 156 -7.52 -12.44 14.62
CA TYR A 156 -8.69 -11.59 14.46
C TYR A 156 -10.00 -12.38 14.56
N THR A 157 -10.10 -13.52 13.86
CA THR A 157 -11.29 -14.37 13.91
C THR A 157 -11.56 -14.87 15.32
N LYS A 158 -10.52 -15.31 16.04
CA LYS A 158 -10.63 -15.74 17.45
C LYS A 158 -11.10 -14.60 18.36
N SER A 159 -10.56 -13.40 18.17
CA SER A 159 -10.89 -12.23 19.00
C SER A 159 -12.29 -11.69 18.77
N PHE A 160 -12.82 -11.79 17.54
CA PHE A 160 -14.04 -11.09 17.15
C PHE A 160 -15.16 -12.02 16.65
N SER A 161 -15.03 -13.35 16.80
CA SER A 161 -16.15 -14.26 16.53
C SER A 161 -17.23 -14.09 17.61
N PRO A 162 -18.51 -13.98 17.22
CA PRO A 162 -19.61 -13.96 18.19
C PRO A 162 -19.62 -15.28 18.97
N HIS A 163 -19.58 -15.20 20.30
CA HIS A 163 -19.86 -16.37 21.14
C HIS A 163 -21.36 -16.70 21.03
N PRO A 164 -21.73 -18.00 20.95
CA PRO A 164 -23.13 -18.42 20.98
C PRO A 164 -23.82 -18.11 22.32
#